data_AF-A0A3C1DBK2-F1
#
_entry.id   AF-A0A3C1DBK2-F1
#
_cell.length_a   1.000
_cell.length_b   1.000
_cell.length_c   1.000
_cell.angle_alpha   90.00
_cell.angle_beta   90.00
_cell.angle_gamma   90.00
#
_symmetry.space_group_name_H-M   'P 1'
#
loop_
_entity.id
_entity.type
_entity.pdbx_description
1 polymer ?
#
loop_
_entity_poly.entity_id
_entity_poly.type
_entity_poly.pdbx_seq_one_letter_code
_entity_poly.pdbx_strand_id
1 'polypeptide(L)'
;MVTFTDFVSAVTTNPVLLIITVLVMGAIFVNGATDASNAIATAIGTRAIKPKTAIIMGAVCNFVGLVVMTWLSTAVADTIGKMVDFGSDNEAALLALAAAMISIIVWGVVAWRFGIPTSQSHSLIAGLTGAAIAVQGGLAGINFGEWAKVLYGLAISTVLGFGLGWLFTKVIGRTCARLPRRMAGSAFRVGNVIAAA
;
A
#
# COMPACT_ATOMS: atom_id res chain seq x y z
N MET A 1 5.66 22.20 10.72
CA MET A 1 5.72 20.73 10.83
C MET A 1 5.61 20.39 12.31
N VAL A 2 4.73 19.45 12.67
CA VAL A 2 4.60 18.95 14.04
C VAL A 2 5.86 18.14 14.36
N THR A 3 6.54 18.42 15.47
CA THR A 3 7.71 17.61 15.85
C THR A 3 7.26 16.25 16.39
N PHE A 4 8.14 15.26 16.38
CA PHE A 4 7.81 13.95 16.96
C PHE A 4 7.40 14.08 18.44
N THR A 5 8.06 14.96 19.19
CA THR A 5 7.73 15.24 20.59
C THR A 5 6.33 15.86 20.72
N ASP A 6 5.98 16.81 19.86
CA ASP A 6 4.64 17.42 19.84
C ASP A 6 3.57 16.38 19.52
N PHE A 7 3.85 15.48 18.57
CA PHE A 7 2.96 14.38 18.23
C PHE A 7 2.75 13.43 19.41
N VAL A 8 3.82 12.99 20.06
CA VAL A 8 3.73 12.10 21.24
C VAL A 8 2.96 12.79 22.35
N SER A 9 3.24 14.07 22.63
CA SER A 9 2.49 14.85 23.61
C SER A 9 1.00 14.88 23.24
N ALA A 10 0.66 15.23 22.00
CA ALA A 10 -0.72 15.31 21.53
C ALA A 10 -1.45 13.96 21.66
N VAL A 11 -0.80 12.85 21.29
CA VAL A 11 -1.36 11.50 21.38
C VAL A 11 -1.60 11.09 22.84
N THR A 12 -0.70 11.46 23.76
CA THR A 12 -0.87 11.11 25.18
C THR A 12 -1.94 11.95 25.89
N THR A 13 -2.16 13.20 25.45
CA THR A 13 -3.16 14.10 26.05
C THR A 13 -4.55 13.91 25.45
N ASN A 14 -4.66 13.51 24.17
CA ASN A 14 -5.93 13.35 23.49
C ASN A 14 -6.27 11.85 23.28
N PRO A 15 -7.25 11.30 24.03
CA PRO A 15 -7.60 9.89 23.95
C PRO A 15 -8.16 9.48 22.58
N VAL A 16 -8.84 10.40 21.87
CA VAL A 16 -9.36 10.14 20.52
C VAL A 16 -8.21 9.98 19.52
N LEU A 17 -7.21 10.87 19.60
CA LEU A 17 -6.03 10.79 18.75
C LEU A 17 -5.21 9.52 19.01
N LEU A 18 -5.13 9.07 20.27
CA LEU A 18 -4.50 7.79 20.62
C LEU A 18 -5.21 6.61 19.94
N ILE A 19 -6.54 6.55 20.02
CA ILE A 19 -7.33 5.49 19.39
C ILE A 19 -7.11 5.50 17.87
N ILE A 20 -7.15 6.67 17.23
CA ILE A 20 -6.91 6.79 15.78
C ILE A 20 -5.51 6.32 15.43
N THR A 21 -4.50 6.69 16.22
CA THR A 21 -3.12 6.27 15.99
C THR A 21 -3.00 4.74 16.05
N VAL A 22 -3.65 4.10 17.02
CA VAL A 22 -3.70 2.62 17.12
C VAL A 22 -4.42 2.02 15.91
N LEU A 23 -5.53 2.61 15.46
CA LEU A 23 -6.24 2.16 14.27
C LEU A 23 -5.38 2.30 13.00
N VAL A 24 -4.67 3.41 12.82
CA VAL A 24 -3.74 3.60 11.70
C VAL A 24 -2.64 2.52 11.73
N MET A 25 -2.07 2.23 12.90
CA MET A 25 -1.09 1.14 13.06
C MET A 25 -1.70 -0.23 12.71
N GLY A 26 -2.96 -0.48 13.09
CA GLY A 26 -3.70 -1.68 12.70
C GLY A 26 -3.92 -1.78 11.19
N ALA A 27 -4.30 -0.69 10.54
CA ALA A 27 -4.48 -0.64 9.09
C ALA A 27 -3.15 -0.90 8.35
N ILE A 28 -2.04 -0.34 8.83
CA ILE A 28 -0.69 -0.60 8.30
C ILE A 28 -0.32 -2.08 8.45
N PHE A 29 -0.62 -2.68 9.60
CA PHE A 29 -0.35 -4.10 9.84
C PHE A 29 -1.15 -5.00 8.88
N VAL A 30 -2.45 -4.76 8.74
CA VAL A 30 -3.32 -5.53 7.84
C VAL A 30 -2.86 -5.37 6.39
N ASN A 31 -2.48 -4.15 5.99
CA ASN A 31 -1.94 -3.88 4.67
C ASN A 31 -0.66 -4.71 4.40
N GLY A 32 0.29 -4.68 5.33
CA GLY A 32 1.50 -5.52 5.24
C GLY A 32 1.17 -7.02 5.14
N ALA A 33 0.17 -7.50 5.88
CA ALA A 33 -0.23 -8.90 5.86
C ALA A 33 -0.85 -9.35 4.52
N THR A 34 -1.64 -8.49 3.87
CA THR A 34 -2.21 -8.80 2.54
C THR A 34 -1.20 -8.67 1.42
N ASP A 35 -0.38 -7.60 1.46
CA ASP A 35 0.43 -7.20 0.32
C ASP A 35 1.80 -7.89 0.28
N ALA A 36 2.30 -8.41 1.41
CA ALA A 36 3.58 -9.12 1.45
C ALA A 36 3.67 -10.24 0.40
N SER A 37 2.56 -10.94 0.16
CA SER A 37 2.49 -12.04 -0.81
C SER A 37 2.76 -11.59 -2.25
N ASN A 38 2.40 -10.36 -2.63
CA ASN A 38 2.54 -9.85 -3.99
C ASN A 38 4.01 -9.76 -4.44
N ALA A 39 4.91 -9.38 -3.53
CA ALA A 39 6.34 -9.24 -3.83
C ALA A 39 7.11 -10.56 -3.74
N ILE A 40 6.81 -11.39 -2.73
CA ILE A 40 7.67 -12.54 -2.39
C ILE A 40 7.18 -13.89 -2.94
N ALA A 41 5.93 -13.98 -3.42
CA ALA A 41 5.34 -15.25 -3.86
C ALA A 41 6.13 -15.91 -5.00
N THR A 42 6.65 -15.14 -5.96
CA THR A 42 7.43 -15.65 -7.09
C THR A 42 8.77 -16.23 -6.65
N ALA A 43 9.48 -15.55 -5.75
CA ALA A 43 10.78 -16.00 -5.24
C ALA A 43 10.66 -17.23 -4.34
N ILE A 44 9.58 -17.34 -3.56
CA ILE A 44 9.26 -18.55 -2.78
C ILE A 44 8.81 -19.69 -3.71
N GLY A 45 7.92 -19.41 -4.67
CA GLY A 45 7.37 -20.40 -5.61
C GLY A 45 8.42 -21.03 -6.51
N THR A 46 9.42 -20.25 -6.94
CA THR A 46 10.59 -20.73 -7.71
C THR A 46 11.66 -21.38 -6.82
N ARG A 47 11.44 -21.45 -5.50
CA ARG A 47 12.37 -21.95 -4.47
C ARG A 47 13.73 -21.23 -4.49
N ALA A 48 13.74 -19.97 -4.93
CA ALA A 48 14.96 -19.19 -4.98
C ALA A 48 15.45 -18.84 -3.58
N ILE A 49 14.52 -18.56 -2.68
CA ILE A 49 14.73 -18.18 -1.28
C ILE A 49 13.76 -18.93 -0.35
N LYS A 50 14.15 -19.14 0.91
CA LYS A 50 13.28 -19.77 1.92
C LYS A 50 12.21 -18.77 2.38
N PRO A 51 10.97 -19.22 2.71
CA PRO A 51 9.88 -18.33 3.11
C PRO A 51 10.24 -17.34 4.24
N LYS A 52 10.87 -17.81 5.32
CA LYS A 52 11.27 -16.95 6.44
C LYS A 52 12.21 -15.83 6.01
N THR A 53 13.20 -16.13 5.17
CA THR A 53 14.16 -15.14 4.68
C THR A 53 13.50 -14.15 3.73
N ALA A 54 12.58 -14.63 2.87
CA ALA A 54 11.82 -13.78 1.96
C ALA A 54 10.94 -12.76 2.71
N ILE A 55 10.27 -13.19 3.79
CA ILE A 55 9.45 -12.31 4.63
C ILE A 55 10.31 -11.22 5.28
N ILE A 56 11.47 -11.59 5.86
CA ILE A 56 12.36 -10.61 6.49
C ILE A 56 12.91 -9.62 5.46
N MET A 57 13.35 -10.12 4.29
CA MET A 57 13.81 -9.28 3.19
C MET A 57 12.71 -8.31 2.74
N GLY A 58 11.50 -8.82 2.48
CA GLY A 58 10.36 -8.00 2.08
C GLY A 58 10.02 -6.93 3.12
N ALA A 59 10.04 -7.28 4.42
CA ALA A 59 9.80 -6.31 5.49
C ALA A 59 10.86 -5.19 5.53
N VAL A 60 12.15 -5.53 5.41
CA VAL A 60 13.25 -4.56 5.39
C VAL A 60 13.16 -3.67 4.15
N CYS A 61 12.96 -4.25 2.96
CA CYS A 61 12.86 -3.50 1.72
C CYS A 61 11.65 -2.56 1.71
N ASN A 62 10.48 -3.02 2.20
CA ASN A 62 9.30 -2.15 2.33
C ASN A 62 9.55 -0.99 3.30
N PHE A 63 10.22 -1.24 4.42
CA PHE A 63 10.56 -0.18 5.37
C PHE A 63 11.56 0.82 4.78
N VAL A 64 12.63 0.35 4.14
CA VAL A 64 13.61 1.22 3.46
C VAL A 64 12.94 2.02 2.35
N GLY A 65 12.09 1.38 1.54
CA GLY A 65 11.31 2.03 0.50
C GLY A 65 10.41 3.12 1.06
N LEU A 66 9.69 2.86 2.16
CA LEU A 66 8.87 3.86 2.85
C LEU A 66 9.71 5.07 3.29
N VAL A 67 10.85 4.86 3.96
CA VAL A 67 11.70 5.94 4.46
C VAL A 67 12.26 6.76 3.30
N VAL A 68 12.85 6.10 2.29
CA VAL A 68 13.44 6.76 1.12
C VAL A 68 12.37 7.54 0.34
N MET A 69 11.21 6.94 0.08
CA MET A 69 10.14 7.62 -0.64
C MET A 69 9.60 8.81 0.14
N THR A 70 9.43 8.70 1.46
CA THR A 70 8.97 9.82 2.29
C THR A 70 9.94 11.01 2.22
N TRP A 71 11.25 10.76 2.07
CA TRP A 71 12.27 11.80 1.90
C TRP A 71 12.28 12.41 0.50
N LEU A 72 11.98 11.61 -0.54
CA LEU A 72 11.98 12.07 -1.92
C LEU A 72 10.68 12.78 -2.32
N SER A 73 9.53 12.27 -1.89
CA SER A 73 8.22 12.79 -2.26
C SER A 73 7.10 12.33 -1.34
N THR A 74 6.28 13.28 -0.88
CA THR A 74 5.03 13.02 -0.16
C THR A 74 3.80 13.00 -1.06
N ALA A 75 3.98 13.02 -2.39
CA ALA A 75 2.90 13.28 -3.35
C ALA A 75 1.70 12.34 -3.20
N VAL A 76 1.93 11.06 -2.88
CA VAL A 76 0.84 10.08 -2.66
C VAL A 76 0.06 10.42 -1.39
N ALA A 77 0.75 10.73 -0.29
CA ALA A 77 0.11 11.15 0.96
C ALA A 77 -0.68 12.45 0.77
N ASP A 78 -0.13 13.42 0.02
CA ASP A 78 -0.80 14.68 -0.30
C ASP A 78 -2.04 14.46 -1.17
N THR A 79 -1.99 13.54 -2.13
CA THR A 79 -3.12 13.18 -2.99
C THR A 79 -4.25 12.57 -2.17
N ILE A 80 -3.93 11.62 -1.28
CA ILE A 80 -4.92 10.99 -0.39
C ILE A 80 -5.50 12.00 0.61
N GLY A 81 -4.66 12.86 1.20
CA GLY A 81 -5.09 13.89 2.14
C GLY A 81 -5.98 14.96 1.53
N LYS A 82 -5.80 15.29 0.24
CA LYS A 82 -6.61 16.28 -0.50
C LYS A 82 -7.84 15.67 -1.18
N MET A 83 -7.97 14.35 -1.17
CA MET A 83 -9.06 13.64 -1.84
C MET A 83 -10.41 13.85 -1.15
N VAL A 84 -10.39 13.99 0.17
CA VAL A 84 -11.58 14.13 0.99
C VAL A 84 -11.44 15.33 1.92
N ASP A 85 -12.55 16.03 2.11
CA ASP A 85 -12.69 17.10 3.08
C ASP A 85 -13.74 16.71 4.11
N PHE A 86 -13.30 16.57 5.36
CA PHE A 86 -14.17 16.24 6.49
C PHE A 86 -14.84 17.47 7.12
N GLY A 87 -14.58 18.67 6.59
CA GLY A 87 -15.15 19.93 7.06
C GLY A 87 -14.30 20.60 8.13
N SER A 88 -14.83 21.67 8.72
CA SER A 88 -14.12 22.49 9.72
C SER A 88 -14.25 21.98 11.16
N ASP A 89 -15.12 21.01 11.41
CA ASP A 89 -15.28 20.41 12.74
C ASP A 89 -14.23 19.31 12.94
N ASN A 90 -13.21 19.65 13.73
CA ASN A 90 -12.10 18.76 14.05
C ASN A 90 -12.55 17.47 14.73
N GLU A 91 -13.60 17.50 15.57
CA GLU A 91 -14.07 16.31 16.28
C GLU A 91 -14.77 15.35 15.31
N ALA A 92 -15.66 15.89 14.47
CA ALA A 92 -16.32 15.11 13.42
C ALA A 92 -15.31 14.52 12.43
N ALA A 93 -14.27 15.27 12.05
CA ALA A 93 -13.22 14.81 11.15
C ALA A 93 -12.39 13.66 11.75
N LEU A 94 -12.04 13.74 13.03
CA LEU A 94 -11.32 12.68 13.74
C LEU A 94 -12.18 11.41 13.85
N LEU A 95 -13.48 11.54 14.14
CA LEU A 95 -14.41 10.41 14.17
C LEU A 95 -14.58 9.77 12.79
N ALA A 96 -14.67 10.57 11.73
CA ALA A 96 -14.73 10.10 10.35
C ALA A 96 -13.48 9.29 9.97
N LEU A 97 -12.30 9.80 10.34
CA LEU A 97 -11.04 9.10 10.12
C LEU A 97 -10.99 7.77 10.89
N ALA A 98 -11.46 7.74 12.14
CA ALA A 98 -11.55 6.52 12.93
C ALA A 98 -12.48 5.48 12.25
N ALA A 99 -13.66 5.91 11.81
CA ALA A 99 -14.61 5.05 11.09
C ALA A 99 -14.03 4.49 9.79
N ALA A 100 -13.32 5.33 9.01
CA ALA A 100 -12.62 4.91 7.81
C ALA A 100 -11.56 3.84 8.11
N MET A 101 -10.74 4.03 9.16
CA MET A 101 -9.74 3.04 9.56
C MET A 101 -10.37 1.72 10.00
N ILE A 102 -11.45 1.75 10.77
CA ILE A 102 -12.19 0.54 11.16
C ILE A 102 -12.70 -0.21 9.92
N SER A 103 -13.30 0.50 8.96
CA SER A 103 -13.77 -0.10 7.71
C SER A 103 -12.64 -0.80 6.95
N ILE A 104 -11.47 -0.16 6.83
CA ILE A 104 -10.30 -0.71 6.14
C ILE A 104 -9.76 -1.95 6.86
N ILE A 105 -9.64 -1.90 8.19
CA ILE A 105 -9.15 -3.02 9.00
C ILE A 105 -10.10 -4.20 8.88
N VAL A 106 -11.41 -3.98 9.09
CA VAL A 106 -12.41 -5.05 9.05
C VAL A 106 -12.42 -5.70 7.68
N TRP A 107 -12.48 -4.92 6.60
CA TRP A 107 -12.47 -5.47 5.25
C TRP A 107 -11.15 -6.18 4.93
N GLY A 108 -10.01 -5.60 5.30
CA GLY A 108 -8.70 -6.18 5.05
C GLY A 108 -8.49 -7.50 5.80
N VAL A 109 -8.91 -7.59 7.06
CA VAL A 109 -8.85 -8.84 7.85
C VAL A 109 -9.78 -9.90 7.27
N VAL A 110 -11.00 -9.52 6.88
CA VAL A 110 -11.94 -10.45 6.23
C VAL A 110 -11.34 -10.99 4.94
N ALA A 111 -10.88 -10.13 4.04
CA ALA A 111 -10.25 -10.52 2.78
C ALA A 111 -9.04 -11.44 3.02
N TRP A 112 -8.17 -11.06 3.97
CA TRP A 112 -7.01 -11.86 4.35
C TRP A 112 -7.42 -13.24 4.86
N ARG A 113 -8.43 -13.31 5.74
CA ARG A 113 -8.92 -14.56 6.32
C ARG A 113 -9.49 -15.53 5.28
N PHE A 114 -10.07 -15.01 4.21
CA PHE A 114 -10.59 -15.79 3.09
C PHE A 114 -9.58 -15.96 1.94
N GLY A 115 -8.37 -15.42 2.05
CA GLY A 115 -7.35 -15.49 1.00
C GLY A 115 -7.74 -14.75 -0.28
N ILE A 116 -8.63 -13.76 -0.19
CA ILE A 116 -9.08 -12.95 -1.32
C ILE A 116 -8.02 -11.87 -1.57
N PRO A 117 -7.37 -11.85 -2.74
CA PRO A 117 -6.46 -10.76 -3.09
C PRO A 117 -7.29 -9.48 -3.26
N THR A 118 -7.02 -8.48 -2.42
CA THR A 118 -7.71 -7.20 -2.44
C THR A 118 -6.72 -6.05 -2.54
N SER A 119 -7.18 -4.90 -3.04
CA SER A 119 -6.35 -3.71 -3.12
C SER A 119 -6.60 -2.82 -1.90
N GLN A 120 -5.59 -2.67 -1.04
CA GLN A 120 -5.69 -1.81 0.14
C GLN A 120 -5.86 -0.33 -0.20
N SER A 121 -5.26 0.14 -1.30
CA SER A 121 -5.46 1.51 -1.77
C SER A 121 -6.92 1.80 -2.11
N HIS A 122 -7.63 0.84 -2.72
CA HIS A 122 -9.06 0.99 -3.00
C HIS A 122 -9.90 0.98 -1.71
N SER A 123 -9.57 0.09 -0.77
CA SER A 123 -10.22 0.04 0.54
C SER A 123 -10.05 1.38 1.29
N LEU A 124 -8.85 1.96 1.26
CA LEU A 124 -8.54 3.25 1.87
C LEU A 124 -9.37 4.38 1.26
N ILE A 125 -9.37 4.48 -0.07
CA ILE A 125 -10.10 5.51 -0.80
C ILE A 125 -11.62 5.39 -0.57
N ALA A 126 -12.16 4.16 -0.64
CA ALA A 126 -13.57 3.91 -0.37
C ALA A 126 -13.94 4.23 1.08
N GLY A 127 -13.11 3.85 2.05
CA GLY A 127 -13.34 4.12 3.47
C GLY A 127 -13.33 5.62 3.79
N LEU A 128 -12.33 6.35 3.29
CA LEU A 128 -12.23 7.81 3.46
C LEU A 128 -13.39 8.54 2.77
N THR A 129 -13.71 8.16 1.53
CA THR A 129 -14.80 8.77 0.76
C THR A 129 -16.15 8.52 1.42
N GLY A 130 -16.41 7.29 1.87
CA GLY A 130 -17.64 6.95 2.60
C GLY A 130 -17.78 7.74 3.91
N ALA A 131 -16.68 7.88 4.66
CA ALA A 131 -16.68 8.68 5.88
C ALA A 131 -16.92 10.18 5.60
N ALA A 132 -16.34 10.74 4.53
CA ALA A 132 -16.55 12.12 4.13
C ALA A 132 -18.01 12.38 3.68
N ILE A 133 -18.60 11.46 2.91
CA ILE A 133 -20.02 11.53 2.53
C ILE A 133 -20.92 11.54 3.77
N ALA A 134 -20.62 10.68 4.74
CA ALA A 134 -21.41 10.57 5.97
C ALA A 134 -21.37 11.86 6.80
N VAL A 135 -20.21 12.51 6.92
CA VAL A 135 -20.06 13.76 7.69
C VAL A 135 -20.63 14.97 6.95
N GLN A 136 -20.41 15.07 5.64
CA GLN A 136 -20.84 16.22 4.84
C GLN A 136 -22.30 16.13 4.36
N GLY A 137 -22.96 14.98 4.56
CA GLY A 137 -24.33 14.74 4.10
C GLY A 137 -24.49 14.73 2.58
N GLY A 138 -23.41 14.50 1.84
CA GLY A 138 -23.40 14.55 0.37
C GLY A 138 -22.00 14.45 -0.25
N LEU A 139 -21.91 14.65 -1.57
CA LEU A 139 -20.66 14.52 -2.33
C LEU A 139 -19.77 15.77 -2.27
N ALA A 140 -20.18 16.81 -1.55
CA ALA A 140 -19.47 18.10 -1.51
C ALA A 140 -18.07 17.99 -0.89
N GLY A 141 -17.86 17.05 0.04
CA GLY A 141 -16.55 16.77 0.63
C GLY A 141 -15.61 15.93 -0.24
N ILE A 142 -15.99 15.62 -1.49
CA ILE A 142 -15.16 14.78 -2.37
C ILE A 142 -14.47 15.66 -3.41
N ASN A 143 -13.14 15.58 -3.44
CA ASN A 143 -12.36 16.22 -4.49
C ASN A 143 -12.29 15.31 -5.72
N PHE A 144 -13.21 15.51 -6.68
CA PHE A 144 -13.25 14.75 -7.93
C PHE A 144 -11.97 14.88 -8.78
N GLY A 145 -11.23 15.99 -8.64
CA GLY A 145 -9.96 16.18 -9.34
C GLY A 145 -8.87 15.22 -8.85
N GLU A 146 -8.73 15.07 -7.53
CA GLU A 146 -7.78 14.12 -6.93
C GLU A 146 -8.24 12.68 -7.15
N TRP A 147 -9.55 12.41 -7.09
CA TRP A 147 -10.13 11.13 -7.46
C TRP A 147 -9.78 10.72 -8.90
N ALA A 148 -9.86 11.65 -9.86
CA ALA A 148 -9.50 11.39 -11.24
C ALA A 148 -8.01 11.03 -11.39
N LYS A 149 -7.10 11.66 -10.63
CA LYS A 149 -5.68 11.30 -10.67
C LYS A 149 -5.44 9.85 -10.26
N VAL A 150 -6.18 9.35 -9.26
CA VAL A 150 -6.08 7.93 -8.89
C VAL A 150 -6.59 7.02 -10.00
N LEU A 151 -7.71 7.36 -10.63
CA LEU A 151 -8.25 6.56 -11.74
C LEU A 151 -7.29 6.49 -12.93
N TYR A 152 -6.71 7.62 -13.33
CA TYR A 152 -5.69 7.64 -14.39
C TYR A 152 -4.43 6.88 -13.97
N GLY A 153 -3.98 7.05 -12.73
CA GLY A 153 -2.86 6.29 -12.17
C GLY A 153 -3.09 4.78 -12.23
N LEU A 154 -4.30 4.32 -11.89
CA LEU A 154 -4.70 2.92 -11.97
C LEU A 154 -4.70 2.40 -13.41
N ALA A 155 -5.30 3.14 -14.33
CA ALA A 155 -5.34 2.74 -15.74
C ALA A 155 -3.93 2.65 -16.35
N ILE A 156 -3.11 3.70 -16.15
CA ILE A 156 -1.76 3.79 -16.68
C ILE A 156 -0.87 2.69 -16.08
N SER A 157 -0.89 2.49 -14.75
CA SER A 157 -0.08 1.47 -14.08
C SER A 157 -0.46 0.05 -14.54
N THR A 158 -1.75 -0.22 -14.75
CA THR A 158 -2.21 -1.53 -15.25
C THR A 158 -1.68 -1.79 -16.66
N VAL A 159 -1.85 -0.83 -17.57
CA VAL A 159 -1.38 -0.96 -18.96
C VAL A 159 0.14 -1.10 -19.01
N LEU A 160 0.87 -0.26 -18.28
CA LEU A 160 2.33 -0.33 -18.22
C LEU A 160 2.81 -1.63 -17.57
N GLY A 161 2.15 -2.10 -16.51
CA GLY A 161 2.51 -3.35 -15.84
C GLY A 161 2.43 -4.55 -16.77
N PHE A 162 1.30 -4.71 -17.48
CA PHE A 162 1.16 -5.78 -18.47
C PHE A 162 2.09 -5.60 -19.67
N GLY A 163 2.22 -4.36 -20.19
CA GLY A 163 3.07 -4.06 -21.34
C GLY A 163 4.55 -4.31 -21.09
N LEU A 164 5.08 -3.80 -19.99
CA LEU A 164 6.46 -4.01 -19.57
C LEU A 164 6.70 -5.47 -19.19
N GLY A 165 5.77 -6.12 -18.49
CA GLY A 165 5.87 -7.55 -18.17
C GLY A 165 5.97 -8.43 -19.42
N TRP A 166 5.15 -8.17 -20.43
CA TRP A 166 5.23 -8.85 -21.73
C TRP A 166 6.57 -8.59 -22.43
N LEU A 167 7.01 -7.33 -22.46
CA LEU A 167 8.27 -6.92 -23.08
C LEU A 167 9.47 -7.62 -22.42
N PHE A 168 9.57 -7.56 -21.08
CA PHE A 168 10.65 -8.21 -20.34
C PHE A 168 10.65 -9.72 -20.55
N THR A 169 9.49 -10.36 -20.55
CA THR A 169 9.38 -11.80 -20.83
C THR A 169 9.91 -12.15 -22.23
N LYS A 170 9.58 -11.35 -23.25
CA LYS A 170 10.10 -11.53 -24.61
C LYS A 170 11.61 -11.31 -24.71
N VAL A 171 12.13 -10.28 -24.04
CA VAL A 171 13.57 -9.96 -24.02
C VAL A 171 14.35 -11.09 -23.35
N ILE A 172 13.94 -11.49 -22.15
CA ILE A 172 14.55 -12.60 -21.40
C ILE A 172 14.51 -13.89 -22.23
N GLY A 173 13.36 -14.20 -22.85
CA GLY A 173 13.22 -15.39 -23.68
C GLY A 173 14.19 -15.41 -24.87
N ARG A 174 14.48 -14.25 -25.48
CA ARG A 174 15.41 -14.13 -26.61
C ARG A 174 16.87 -14.17 -26.16
N THR A 175 17.23 -13.44 -25.12
CA THR A 175 18.64 -13.33 -24.66
C THR A 175 19.10 -14.62 -23.97
N CYS A 176 18.21 -15.28 -23.23
CA CYS A 176 18.52 -16.52 -22.52
C CYS A 176 18.30 -17.79 -23.37
N ALA A 177 17.81 -17.68 -24.61
CA ALA A 177 17.48 -18.83 -25.47
C ALA A 177 18.64 -19.82 -25.68
N ARG A 178 19.88 -19.31 -25.65
CA ARG A 178 21.10 -20.10 -25.93
C ARG A 178 21.90 -20.41 -24.66
N LEU A 179 21.42 -20.03 -23.49
CA LEU A 179 22.16 -20.24 -22.25
C LEU A 179 22.09 -21.71 -21.79
N PRO A 180 23.21 -22.28 -21.31
CA PRO A 180 23.20 -23.60 -20.68
C PRO A 180 22.24 -23.60 -19.50
N ARG A 181 21.38 -24.63 -19.39
CA ARG A 181 20.35 -24.76 -18.35
C ARG A 181 20.88 -24.52 -16.93
N ARG A 182 22.12 -24.95 -16.65
CA ARG A 182 22.79 -24.77 -15.35
C ARG A 182 23.08 -23.29 -15.05
N MET A 183 23.59 -22.53 -16.02
CA MET A 183 23.87 -21.11 -15.86
C MET A 183 22.58 -20.29 -15.79
N ALA A 184 21.60 -20.62 -16.64
CA ALA A 184 20.27 -20.02 -16.61
C ALA A 184 19.63 -20.20 -15.22
N GLY A 185 19.63 -21.42 -14.67
CA GLY A 185 19.06 -21.69 -13.34
C GLY A 185 19.68 -20.86 -12.22
N SER A 186 21.00 -20.67 -12.22
CA SER A 186 21.68 -19.82 -11.23
C SER A 186 21.33 -18.34 -11.40
N ALA A 187 21.33 -17.83 -12.65
CA ALA A 187 21.01 -16.44 -12.94
C ALA A 187 19.55 -16.11 -12.60
N PHE A 188 18.60 -16.97 -12.97
CA PHE A 188 17.18 -16.80 -12.64
C PHE A 188 16.92 -16.91 -11.14
N ARG A 189 17.68 -17.74 -10.42
CA ARG A 189 17.56 -17.80 -8.96
C ARG A 189 17.90 -16.46 -8.32
N VAL A 190 19.04 -15.87 -8.70
CA VAL A 190 19.45 -14.54 -8.20
C VAL A 190 18.47 -13.47 -8.66
N GLY A 191 18.06 -13.51 -9.93
CA GLY A 191 17.09 -12.56 -10.50
C GLY A 191 15.75 -12.56 -9.78
N ASN A 192 15.22 -13.73 -9.40
CA ASN A 192 13.97 -13.82 -8.62
C ASN A 192 14.12 -13.24 -7.21
N VAL A 193 15.29 -13.39 -6.57
CA VAL A 193 15.53 -12.78 -5.26
C VAL A 193 15.61 -11.26 -5.37
N ILE A 194 16.32 -10.75 -6.38
CA ILE A 194 16.42 -9.31 -6.64
C ILE A 194 15.06 -8.72 -6.99
N ALA A 195 14.26 -9.40 -7.82
CA ALA A 195 12.94 -8.91 -8.21
C ALA A 195 11.93 -8.91 -7.04
N ALA A 196 12.13 -9.74 -6.03
CA ALA A 196 11.30 -9.77 -4.83
C ALA A 196 11.77 -8.82 -3.72
N ALA A 197 12.99 -8.28 -3.84
CA ALA A 197 13.57 -7.30 -2.92
C ALA A 197 13.21 -5.89 -3.36
#